data_AF-A0A3M1PTH5-F1
#
_entry.id   AF-A0A3M1PTH5-F1
#
_cell.length_a   1.000
_cell.length_b   1.000
_cell.length_c   1.000
_cell.angle_alpha   90.00
_cell.angle_beta   90.00
_cell.angle_gamma   90.00
#
_symmetry.space_group_name_H-M   'P 1'
#
loop_
_entity.id
_entity.type
_entity.pdbx_description
1 polymer ?
#
loop_
_entity_poly.entity_id
_entity_poly.type
_entity_poly.pdbx_seq_one_letter_code
_entity_poly.pdbx_strand_id
1 'polypeptide(L)'
;RGQALWHVAAWPVLREPYRLASRHFAFEGRCFVLAVATCLKKEELLAAVPAGEKAARAFLDSVPVDEDGFLLEGGVAAYAPDGRPLAAHAAEKGGLHLFEVNPAQALEAAANLDVAGHYSRPDIITLQLRESKA
;
A
#
# COMPACT_ATOMS: atom_id res chain seq x y z
N ARG A 1 -2.22 24.67 -3.22
CA ARG A 1 -2.74 23.28 -3.32
C ARG A 1 -1.98 22.45 -2.30
N GLY A 2 -2.66 21.70 -1.43
CA GLY A 2 -1.98 20.90 -0.42
C GLY A 2 -1.38 19.64 -1.05
N GLN A 3 -0.07 19.46 -0.92
CA GLN A 3 0.59 18.20 -1.24
C GLN A 3 0.28 17.20 -0.14
N ALA A 4 -0.09 15.96 -0.50
CA ALA A 4 -0.25 14.92 0.49
C ALA A 4 1.12 14.57 1.09
N LEU A 5 1.23 14.56 2.42
CA LEU A 5 2.46 14.11 3.09
C LEU A 5 2.59 12.58 3.02
N TRP A 6 1.46 11.87 3.10
CA TRP A 6 1.38 10.41 3.14
C TRP A 6 0.42 9.88 2.08
N HIS A 7 0.77 8.73 1.54
CA HIS A 7 -0.10 7.87 0.75
C HIS A 7 -0.07 6.45 1.32
N VAL A 8 -1.25 5.88 1.57
CA VAL A 8 -1.37 4.50 2.06
C VAL A 8 -1.78 3.61 0.89
N ALA A 9 -0.87 2.72 0.48
CA ALA A 9 -1.12 1.73 -0.55
C ALA A 9 -1.51 0.41 0.13
N ALA A 10 -2.81 0.13 0.18
CA ALA A 10 -3.35 -1.10 0.75
C ALA A 10 -3.44 -2.20 -0.32
N TRP A 11 -2.71 -3.29 -0.12
CA TRP A 11 -2.64 -4.42 -1.05
C TRP A 11 -3.17 -5.70 -0.38
N PRO A 12 -3.66 -6.70 -1.15
CA PRO A 12 -4.00 -8.00 -0.58
C PRO A 12 -2.78 -8.76 -0.04
N VAL A 13 -1.65 -8.65 -0.75
CA VAL A 13 -0.33 -9.22 -0.40
C VAL A 13 0.74 -8.24 -0.86
N LEU A 14 1.92 -8.21 -0.23
CA LEU A 14 2.99 -7.28 -0.63
C LEU A 14 4.07 -7.94 -1.51
N ARG A 15 3.68 -8.51 -2.64
CA ARG A 15 4.59 -9.02 -3.69
C ARG A 15 5.35 -7.89 -4.39
N GLU A 16 6.43 -8.26 -5.09
CA GLU A 16 7.33 -7.31 -5.75
C GLU A 16 6.65 -6.29 -6.68
N PRO A 17 5.65 -6.64 -7.51
CA PRO A 17 4.96 -5.65 -8.34
C PRO A 17 4.27 -4.55 -7.52
N TYR A 18 3.71 -4.89 -6.35
CA TYR A 18 3.07 -3.94 -5.46
C TYR A 18 4.10 -3.04 -4.77
N ARG A 19 5.26 -3.59 -4.41
CA ARG A 19 6.40 -2.81 -3.91
C ARG A 19 6.89 -1.81 -4.96
N LEU A 20 7.04 -2.26 -6.20
CA LEU A 20 7.42 -1.39 -7.33
C LEU A 20 6.41 -0.27 -7.55
N ALA A 21 5.11 -0.59 -7.58
CA ALA A 21 4.05 0.40 -7.71
C ALA A 21 4.09 1.42 -6.57
N SER A 22 4.21 0.97 -5.32
CA SER A 22 4.30 1.85 -4.15
C SER A 22 5.55 2.74 -4.16
N ARG A 23 6.70 2.25 -4.65
CA ARG A 23 7.89 3.10 -4.87
C ARG A 23 7.64 4.17 -5.92
N HIS A 24 6.94 3.81 -6.98
CA HIS A 24 6.58 4.75 -8.02
C HIS A 24 5.61 5.83 -7.49
N PHE A 25 4.59 5.45 -6.72
CA PHE A 25 3.68 6.42 -6.08
C PHE A 25 4.45 7.42 -5.19
N ALA A 26 5.45 6.96 -4.46
CA ALA A 26 6.26 7.82 -3.60
C ALA A 26 7.06 8.83 -4.41
N PHE A 27 7.71 8.33 -5.47
CA PHE A 27 8.49 9.14 -6.39
C PHE A 27 7.62 10.14 -7.15
N GLU A 28 6.54 9.71 -7.79
CA GLU A 28 5.69 10.61 -8.60
C GLU A 28 4.94 11.62 -7.73
N GLY A 29 4.33 11.14 -6.63
CA GLY A 29 3.52 11.97 -5.74
C GLY A 29 4.31 12.80 -4.75
N ARG A 30 5.64 12.60 -4.66
CA ARG A 30 6.53 13.30 -3.73
C ARG A 30 6.06 13.22 -2.28
N CYS A 31 5.55 12.06 -1.91
CA CYS A 31 5.01 11.81 -0.58
C CYS A 31 5.62 10.55 -0.01
N PHE A 32 5.51 10.38 1.30
CA PHE A 32 5.84 9.12 1.91
C PHE A 32 4.77 8.09 1.56
N VAL A 33 5.17 6.89 1.17
CA VAL A 33 4.23 5.79 0.89
C VAL A 33 4.38 4.69 1.93
N LEU A 34 3.28 4.34 2.57
CA LEU A 34 3.14 3.13 3.38
C LEU A 34 2.44 2.07 2.54
N ALA A 35 3.18 1.04 2.14
CA ALA A 35 2.64 -0.12 1.47
C ALA A 35 2.38 -1.21 2.51
N VAL A 36 1.11 -1.53 2.72
CA VAL A 36 0.68 -2.50 3.73
C VAL A 36 -0.19 -3.55 3.08
N ALA A 37 -0.07 -4.78 3.54
CA ALA A 37 -0.89 -5.87 3.08
C ALA A 37 -1.54 -6.66 4.21
N THR A 38 -2.68 -7.26 3.90
CA THR A 38 -3.46 -8.04 4.83
C THR A 38 -2.70 -9.29 5.28
N CYS A 39 -2.48 -9.41 6.58
CA CYS A 39 -2.00 -10.63 7.22
C CYS A 39 -3.22 -11.42 7.70
N LEU A 40 -3.44 -12.63 7.17
CA LEU A 40 -4.63 -13.43 7.47
C LEU A 40 -4.31 -14.92 7.49
N LYS A 41 -4.54 -15.57 8.63
CA LYS A 41 -4.49 -17.03 8.75
C LYS A 41 -5.82 -17.67 8.37
N LYS A 42 -5.73 -18.91 7.87
CA LYS A 42 -6.95 -19.69 7.58
C LYS A 42 -7.79 -19.92 8.82
N GLU A 43 -7.18 -20.21 9.98
CA GLU A 43 -7.95 -20.46 11.20
C GLU A 43 -8.75 -19.23 11.66
N GLU A 44 -8.17 -18.03 11.53
CA GLU A 44 -8.83 -16.76 11.87
C GLU A 44 -10.06 -16.54 10.98
N LEU A 45 -9.93 -16.79 9.68
CA LEU A 45 -11.04 -16.67 8.74
C LEU A 45 -12.12 -17.74 9.01
N LEU A 46 -11.73 -18.99 9.27
CA LEU A 46 -12.65 -20.07 9.61
C LEU A 46 -13.43 -19.79 10.91
N ALA A 47 -12.78 -19.16 11.90
CA ALA A 47 -13.43 -18.76 13.15
C ALA A 47 -14.48 -17.65 12.94
N ALA A 48 -14.30 -16.79 11.94
CA ALA A 48 -15.25 -15.75 11.57
C ALA A 48 -16.45 -16.27 10.75
N VAL A 49 -16.34 -17.44 10.11
CA VAL A 49 -17.43 -18.04 9.34
C VAL A 49 -18.42 -18.76 10.24
N PRO A 50 -19.72 -18.41 10.21
CA PRO A 50 -20.74 -19.09 11.03
C PRO A 50 -20.77 -20.60 10.82
N ALA A 51 -20.99 -21.37 11.90
CA ALA A 51 -20.97 -22.84 11.83
C ALA A 51 -22.02 -23.44 10.88
N GLY A 52 -23.11 -22.72 10.60
CA GLY A 52 -24.14 -23.13 9.64
C GLY A 52 -23.71 -23.05 8.17
N GLU A 53 -22.66 -22.29 7.85
CA GLU A 53 -22.19 -22.03 6.48
C GLU A 53 -21.25 -23.12 5.98
N LYS A 54 -21.78 -24.36 5.84
CA LYS A 54 -20.99 -25.55 5.48
C LYS A 54 -20.25 -25.41 4.14
N ALA A 55 -20.88 -24.76 3.16
CA ALA A 55 -20.27 -24.56 1.85
C ALA A 55 -19.06 -23.61 1.90
N ALA A 56 -19.17 -22.51 2.66
CA ALA A 56 -18.07 -21.56 2.83
C ALA A 56 -16.89 -22.19 3.58
N ARG A 57 -17.16 -22.99 4.62
CA ARG A 57 -16.12 -23.71 5.37
C ARG A 57 -15.40 -24.75 4.49
N ALA A 58 -16.16 -25.56 3.75
CA ALA A 58 -15.59 -26.54 2.83
C ALA A 58 -14.73 -25.89 1.72
N PHE A 59 -15.17 -24.73 1.21
CA PHE A 59 -14.36 -23.94 0.28
C PHE A 59 -13.04 -23.50 0.91
N LEU A 60 -13.09 -22.88 2.10
CA LEU A 60 -11.88 -22.40 2.79
C LEU A 60 -10.90 -23.53 3.13
N ASP A 61 -11.39 -24.71 3.51
CA ASP A 61 -10.55 -25.87 3.76
C ASP A 61 -9.77 -26.29 2.51
N SER A 62 -10.36 -26.14 1.32
CA SER A 62 -9.73 -26.49 0.03
C SER A 62 -8.72 -25.45 -0.49
N VAL A 63 -8.72 -24.22 0.05
CA VAL A 63 -7.76 -23.19 -0.36
C VAL A 63 -6.38 -23.53 0.22
N PRO A 64 -5.31 -23.57 -0.59
CA PRO A 64 -3.96 -23.82 -0.07
C PRO A 64 -3.50 -22.69 0.86
N VAL A 65 -2.65 -23.03 1.82
CA VAL A 65 -1.97 -22.10 2.73
C VAL A 65 -0.47 -22.31 2.63
N ASP A 66 0.31 -21.33 3.09
CA ASP A 66 1.73 -21.51 3.31
C ASP A 66 2.02 -22.50 4.46
N GLU A 67 3.31 -22.73 4.74
CA GLU A 67 3.76 -23.65 5.80
C GLU A 67 3.31 -23.22 7.21
N ASP A 68 2.99 -21.93 7.40
CA ASP A 68 2.59 -21.33 8.68
C ASP A 68 1.07 -21.10 8.80
N GLY A 69 0.29 -21.56 7.83
CA GLY A 69 -1.18 -21.48 7.81
C GLY A 69 -1.75 -20.15 7.28
N PHE A 70 -0.93 -19.28 6.70
CA PHE A 70 -1.38 -18.02 6.11
C PHE A 70 -2.07 -18.23 4.76
N LEU A 71 -3.23 -17.57 4.61
CA LEU A 71 -3.87 -17.34 3.32
C LEU A 71 -3.29 -16.10 2.64
N LEU A 72 -2.97 -15.10 3.47
CA LEU A 72 -2.30 -13.87 3.07
C LEU A 72 -1.20 -13.61 4.09
N GLU A 73 0.05 -13.69 3.65
CA GLU A 73 1.23 -13.50 4.51
C GLU A 73 1.37 -12.05 4.97
N GLY A 74 0.69 -11.12 4.29
CA GLY A 74 0.72 -9.69 4.58
C GLY A 74 1.94 -9.01 3.98
N GLY A 75 2.52 -8.14 4.79
CA GLY A 75 3.76 -7.45 4.49
C GLY A 75 3.66 -5.94 4.64
N VAL A 76 4.78 -5.33 5.01
CA VAL A 76 4.91 -3.89 5.23
C VAL A 76 6.18 -3.36 4.59
N ALA A 77 6.05 -2.28 3.82
CA ALA A 77 7.17 -1.50 3.32
C ALA A 77 6.83 -0.01 3.38
N ALA A 78 7.86 0.82 3.57
CA ALA A 78 7.70 2.27 3.57
C ALA A 78 8.74 2.90 2.65
N TYR A 79 8.34 3.94 1.92
CA TYR A 79 9.17 4.61 0.93
C TYR A 79 9.20 6.12 1.17
N ALA A 80 10.38 6.70 1.03
CA ALA A 80 10.61 8.14 1.03
C ALA A 80 10.09 8.79 -0.27
N PRO A 81 9.87 10.11 -0.30
CA PRO A 81 9.41 10.87 -1.48
C PRO A 81 10.29 10.78 -2.73
N ASP A 82 11.51 10.27 -2.62
CA ASP A 82 12.41 10.00 -3.74
C ASP A 82 12.35 8.54 -4.23
N GLY A 83 11.48 7.71 -3.63
CA GLY A 83 11.30 6.30 -3.95
C GLY A 83 12.27 5.34 -3.26
N ARG A 84 13.17 5.84 -2.39
CA ARG A 84 14.05 4.98 -1.57
C ARG A 84 13.25 4.29 -0.47
N PRO A 85 13.55 3.03 -0.14
CA PRO A 85 12.96 2.37 1.01
C PRO A 85 13.46 3.00 2.32
N LEU A 86 12.56 3.18 3.29
CA LEU A 86 12.87 3.72 4.62
C LEU A 86 13.43 2.66 5.58
N ALA A 87 13.25 1.37 5.28
CA ALA A 87 13.87 0.25 5.99
C ALA A 87 14.61 -0.66 5.01
N ALA A 88 15.68 -1.28 5.50
CA ALA A 88 16.50 -2.20 4.69
C ALA A 88 15.70 -3.43 4.21
N HIS A 89 14.72 -3.88 5.00
CA HIS A 89 13.90 -5.03 4.67
C HIS A 89 12.42 -4.72 4.88
N ALA A 90 11.61 -5.07 3.88
CA ALA A 90 10.17 -5.17 4.04
C ALA A 90 9.88 -6.33 5.00
N ALA A 91 8.95 -6.13 5.94
CA ALA A 91 8.49 -7.24 6.73
C ALA A 91 7.55 -8.09 5.87
N GLU A 92 7.71 -9.40 5.92
CA GLU A 92 6.91 -10.34 5.12
C GLU A 92 5.70 -10.87 5.88
N LYS A 93 5.67 -10.71 7.21
CA LYS A 93 4.61 -11.19 8.10
C LYS A 93 4.15 -10.09 9.06
N GLY A 94 2.98 -10.27 9.67
CA GLY A 94 2.35 -9.28 10.55
C GLY A 94 3.26 -8.79 11.70
N GLY A 95 3.06 -7.55 12.13
CA GLY A 95 3.85 -6.92 13.19
C GLY A 95 3.62 -5.41 13.28
N LEU A 96 4.11 -4.80 14.36
CA LEU A 96 4.19 -3.35 14.47
C LEU A 96 5.51 -2.87 13.86
N HIS A 97 5.41 -2.02 12.84
CA HIS A 97 6.56 -1.41 12.18
C HIS A 97 6.53 0.09 12.39
N LEU A 98 7.63 0.62 12.91
CA LEU A 98 7.80 2.05 13.15
C LEU A 98 8.86 2.57 12.19
N PHE A 99 8.55 3.72 11.57
CA PHE A 99 9.45 4.42 10.66
C PHE A 99 9.59 5.85 11.15
N GLU A 100 10.83 6.29 11.31
CA GLU A 100 11.11 7.70 11.56
C GLU A 100 11.26 8.43 10.24
N VAL A 101 10.60 9.57 10.10
CA VAL A 101 10.64 10.38 8.89
C VAL A 101 10.82 11.85 9.23
N ASN A 102 11.46 12.59 8.32
CA ASN A 102 11.49 14.05 8.34
C ASN A 102 10.51 14.58 7.29
N PRO A 103 9.38 15.23 7.68
CA PRO A 103 8.40 15.77 6.75
C PRO A 103 8.96 16.78 5.74
N ALA A 104 10.07 17.46 6.07
CA ALA A 104 10.73 18.40 5.16
C ALA A 104 11.17 17.74 3.85
N GLN A 105 11.49 16.43 3.86
CA GLN A 105 11.87 15.70 2.65
C GLN A 105 10.77 15.70 1.58
N ALA A 106 9.49 15.70 1.97
CA ALA A 106 8.38 15.75 1.01
C ALA A 106 8.29 17.12 0.32
N LEU A 107 8.54 18.20 1.07
CA LEU A 107 8.57 19.56 0.54
C LEU A 107 9.76 19.76 -0.40
N GLU A 108 10.95 19.29 0.00
CA GLU A 108 12.15 19.32 -0.84
C GLU A 108 11.95 18.51 -2.13
N ALA A 109 11.33 17.33 -2.03
CA ALA A 109 11.07 16.48 -3.19
C ALA A 109 10.06 17.10 -4.16
N ALA A 110 9.03 17.80 -3.67
CA ALA A 110 8.10 18.55 -4.53
C ALA A 110 8.74 19.75 -5.22
N ALA A 111 9.71 20.41 -4.57
CA ALA A 111 10.47 21.47 -5.23
C ALA A 111 11.29 20.94 -6.42
N ASN A 112 11.74 19.67 -6.34
CA ASN A 112 12.51 19.03 -7.40
C ASN A 112 11.67 18.45 -8.55
N LEU A 113 10.43 18.02 -8.29
CA LEU A 113 9.49 17.57 -9.33
C LEU A 113 8.05 17.86 -8.91
N ASP A 114 7.38 18.66 -9.73
CA ASP A 114 5.98 19.03 -9.56
C ASP A 114 5.15 18.60 -10.79
N VAL A 115 4.69 17.34 -10.77
CA VAL A 115 3.99 16.67 -11.89
C VAL A 115 2.67 17.37 -12.25
N ALA A 116 1.93 17.84 -11.23
CA ALA A 116 0.62 18.46 -11.39
C ALA A 116 0.67 20.01 -11.43
N GLY A 117 1.86 20.61 -11.33
CA GLY A 117 2.09 22.04 -11.46
C GLY A 117 3.05 22.36 -12.61
N HIS A 118 4.31 22.69 -12.34
CA HIS A 118 5.21 23.20 -13.40
C HIS A 118 5.41 22.24 -14.59
N TYR A 119 5.42 20.93 -14.35
CA TYR A 119 5.55 19.93 -15.43
C TYR A 119 4.22 19.58 -16.11
N SER A 120 3.09 20.12 -15.62
CA SER A 120 1.80 19.89 -16.25
C SER A 120 1.72 20.57 -17.62
N ARG A 121 1.05 19.91 -18.58
CA ARG A 121 0.75 20.44 -19.91
C ARG A 121 -0.76 20.61 -20.09
N PRO A 122 -1.37 21.61 -19.43
CA PRO A 122 -2.83 21.80 -19.45
C PRO A 122 -3.36 22.12 -20.86
N ASP A 123 -2.49 22.56 -21.77
CA ASP A 123 -2.78 22.76 -23.19
C ASP A 123 -2.99 21.44 -23.96
N ILE A 124 -2.50 20.31 -23.45
CA ILE A 124 -2.65 18.99 -24.06
C ILE A 124 -3.68 18.15 -23.29
N ILE A 125 -3.53 18.04 -21.97
CA ILE A 125 -4.36 17.16 -21.13
C ILE A 125 -4.86 17.93 -19.93
N THR A 126 -6.17 17.83 -19.68
CA THR A 126 -6.80 18.30 -18.46
C THR A 126 -7.64 17.18 -17.84
N LEU A 127 -7.44 16.92 -16.55
CA LEU A 127 -8.28 16.02 -15.76
C LEU A 127 -9.37 16.83 -15.05
N GLN A 128 -10.63 16.52 -15.31
CA GLN A 128 -11.77 17.10 -14.59
C GLN A 128 -12.42 16.03 -13.72
N LEU A 129 -12.42 16.26 -12.41
CA LEU A 129 -13.09 15.37 -11.46
C LEU A 129 -14.55 15.76 -11.35
N ARG A 130 -15.46 14.80 -11.55
CA ARG A 130 -16.87 14.95 -11.20
C ARG A 130 -17.09 14.26 -9.87
N GLU A 131 -17.10 15.05 -8.81
CA GLU A 131 -17.44 14.55 -7.49
C GLU A 131 -18.96 14.38 -7.41
N SER A 132 -19.46 13.17 -7.67
CA SER A 132 -20.77 12.79 -7.14
C SER A 132 -20.56 12.45 -5.67
N LYS A 133 -21.21 13.19 -4.77
CA LYS A 133 -21.32 12.73 -3.38
C LYS A 133 -21.95 11.34 -3.40
N ALA A 134 -21.23 10.35 -2.86
CA ALA A 134 -21.82 9.10 -2.40
C ALA A 134 -22.63 9.37 -1.12
#